data_AF-A0A1S8X0B8-F1
#
_entry.id   AF-A0A1S8X0B8-F1
#
_cell.length_a   1.000
_cell.length_b   1.000
_cell.length_c   1.000
_cell.angle_alpha   90.00
_cell.angle_beta   90.00
_cell.angle_gamma   90.00
#
_symmetry.space_group_name_H-M   'P 1'
#
loop_
_entity.id
_entity.type
_entity.pdbx_description
1 polymer ?
#
loop_
_entity_poly.entity_id
_entity_poly.type
_entity_poly.pdbx_seq_one_letter_code
_entity_poly.pdbx_strand_id
1 'polypeptide(L)'
;MAKLGKLDEQEVAKIRWITGLSSLVVTSRLVLALQTGNIMHRYNNFTHDEYSRCECNPPYTAENTISSRSDLNAPEGTYPISAFGYRIHGGTDVKIVDFTLIHQMNMVATSGPTYDDVPPFEWSKLPVSVPRPFMHPDKWMFKPIMTNFPDYTVTPQTKLPTLLKVLPKSA
;
A
#
# COMPACT_ATOMS: atom_id res chain seq x y z
N MET A 1 -31.28 30.71 -7.39
CA MET A 1 -29.97 31.01 -6.79
C MET A 1 -28.92 30.96 -7.88
N ALA A 2 -28.61 32.13 -8.44
CA ALA A 2 -27.45 32.42 -9.30
C ALA A 2 -26.29 32.88 -8.37
N LYS A 3 -25.00 32.76 -8.66
CA LYS A 3 -24.27 32.98 -9.92
C LYS A 3 -22.99 32.11 -9.96
N LEU A 4 -22.69 31.54 -11.13
CA LEU A 4 -21.32 31.33 -11.58
C LEU A 4 -20.66 32.71 -11.73
N GLY A 5 -19.52 32.94 -11.06
CA GLY A 5 -18.61 34.03 -11.40
C GLY A 5 -17.68 33.58 -12.52
N LYS A 6 -17.64 34.33 -13.62
CA LYS A 6 -16.72 34.15 -14.74
C LYS A 6 -15.27 34.35 -14.28
N LEU A 7 -14.40 33.48 -14.78
CA LEU A 7 -12.94 33.56 -14.68
C LEU A 7 -12.46 34.89 -15.27
N ASP A 8 -11.38 35.46 -14.72
CA ASP A 8 -10.68 36.50 -15.47
C ASP A 8 -9.94 35.86 -16.65
N GLU A 9 -10.06 36.53 -17.79
CA GLU A 9 -9.24 36.36 -18.97
C GLU A 9 -7.92 37.15 -18.79
N GLN A 10 -7.24 36.95 -17.65
CA GLN A 10 -5.77 37.00 -17.53
C GLN A 10 -5.19 35.60 -17.30
N GLU A 11 -5.87 34.62 -17.88
CA GLU A 11 -5.29 33.79 -18.93
C GLU A 11 -4.08 32.98 -18.46
N VAL A 12 -4.23 31.68 -18.15
CA VAL A 12 -4.45 30.60 -19.13
C VAL A 12 -3.37 30.52 -20.23
N ALA A 13 -2.51 31.53 -20.42
CA ALA A 13 -1.64 31.66 -21.58
C ALA A 13 -0.24 32.27 -21.30
N LYS A 14 0.32 32.13 -20.09
CA LYS A 14 1.80 32.20 -19.88
C LYS A 14 2.29 30.86 -19.32
N ILE A 15 2.35 29.77 -20.10
CA ILE A 15 3.48 29.40 -20.97
C ILE A 15 4.82 29.55 -20.23
N ARG A 16 5.68 28.55 -20.01
CA ARG A 16 5.77 27.13 -20.40
C ARG A 16 7.01 26.56 -19.68
N TRP A 17 7.01 25.24 -19.42
CA TRP A 17 8.14 24.36 -19.04
C TRP A 17 8.78 24.56 -17.65
N ILE A 18 8.42 23.68 -16.69
CA ILE A 18 9.32 22.75 -15.98
C ILE A 18 8.46 21.86 -15.05
N THR A 19 8.91 20.61 -14.95
CA THR A 19 8.33 19.34 -14.48
C THR A 19 7.93 19.25 -12.99
N GLY A 20 6.90 18.44 -12.67
CA GLY A 20 6.76 17.79 -11.35
C GLY A 20 5.32 17.58 -10.88
N LEU A 21 4.86 16.32 -10.84
CA LEU A 21 3.55 15.89 -10.32
C LEU A 21 3.19 16.48 -8.95
N SER A 22 2.03 17.14 -8.84
CA SER A 22 1.30 17.34 -7.58
C SER A 22 -0.14 17.80 -7.87
N SER A 23 -1.14 16.96 -7.65
CA SER A 23 -2.53 17.41 -7.49
C SER A 23 -2.85 17.49 -6.01
N LEU A 24 -2.83 18.71 -5.47
CA LEU A 24 -3.36 19.03 -4.15
C LEU A 24 -4.82 19.48 -4.33
N VAL A 25 -5.79 18.78 -3.73
CA VAL A 25 -6.96 19.52 -3.26
C VAL A 25 -7.24 19.13 -1.82
N VAL A 26 -7.64 20.12 -1.03
CA VAL A 26 -7.79 20.04 0.42
C VAL A 26 -9.29 20.14 0.70
N THR A 27 -9.95 19.01 0.92
CA THR A 27 -11.24 18.83 1.62
C THR A 27 -11.50 17.31 1.69
N SER A 28 -11.73 16.71 2.87
CA SER A 28 -12.00 15.26 3.03
C SER A 28 -10.93 14.28 2.51
N ARG A 29 -9.77 14.78 2.07
CA ARG A 29 -8.81 14.04 1.24
C ARG A 29 -7.84 13.15 2.00
N LEU A 30 -7.63 13.36 3.30
CA LEU A 30 -6.62 12.60 4.04
C LEU A 30 -7.07 11.16 4.32
N VAL A 31 -8.30 10.97 4.81
CA VAL A 31 -8.88 9.63 5.01
C VAL A 31 -9.02 8.91 3.67
N LEU A 32 -9.47 9.63 2.63
CA LEU A 32 -9.53 9.08 1.28
C LEU A 32 -8.14 8.70 0.77
N ALA A 33 -7.10 9.52 1.00
CA ALA A 33 -5.72 9.25 0.60
C ALA A 33 -5.12 8.04 1.32
N LEU A 34 -5.34 7.89 2.63
CA LEU A 34 -4.89 6.73 3.40
C LEU A 34 -5.61 5.45 2.95
N GLN A 35 -6.92 5.53 2.69
CA GLN A 35 -7.71 4.41 2.19
C GLN A 35 -7.31 4.03 0.76
N THR A 36 -7.13 5.00 -0.14
CA THR A 36 -6.63 4.77 -1.49
C THR A 36 -5.19 4.25 -1.48
N GLY A 37 -4.37 4.71 -0.53
CA GLY A 37 -3.02 4.20 -0.32
C GLY A 37 -3.05 2.71 0.05
N ASN A 38 -3.93 2.33 0.99
CA ASN A 38 -4.07 0.93 1.39
C ASN A 38 -4.53 0.07 0.21
N ILE A 39 -5.53 0.53 -0.54
CA ILE A 39 -6.02 -0.17 -1.74
C ILE A 39 -4.89 -0.36 -2.76
N MET A 40 -4.13 0.69 -3.07
CA MET A 40 -3.03 0.60 -4.04
C MET A 40 -1.93 -0.35 -3.59
N HIS A 41 -1.50 -0.27 -2.32
CA HIS A 41 -0.47 -1.16 -1.76
C HIS A 41 -0.95 -2.61 -1.62
N ARG A 42 -2.27 -2.86 -1.64
CA ARG A 42 -2.89 -4.18 -1.59
C ARG A 42 -3.25 -4.75 -2.97
N TYR A 43 -3.08 -3.98 -4.04
CA TYR A 43 -3.56 -4.35 -5.36
C TYR A 43 -2.91 -5.64 -5.90
N ASN A 44 -3.76 -6.57 -6.34
CA ASN A 44 -3.34 -7.78 -7.06
C ASN A 44 -4.51 -8.35 -7.89
N ASN A 45 -4.64 -7.92 -9.14
CA ASN A 45 -5.61 -8.47 -10.09
C ASN A 45 -4.92 -9.23 -11.23
N PHE A 46 -3.99 -10.12 -10.87
CA PHE A 46 -3.01 -10.69 -11.81
C PHE A 46 -3.57 -11.47 -13.01
N THR A 47 -4.82 -11.94 -12.94
CA THR A 47 -5.47 -12.66 -14.05
C THR A 47 -6.05 -11.74 -15.11
N HIS A 48 -6.27 -10.45 -14.79
CA HIS A 48 -6.85 -9.46 -15.70
C HIS A 48 -5.91 -8.29 -16.01
N ASP A 49 -4.87 -8.07 -15.18
CA ASP A 49 -3.88 -7.02 -15.38
C ASP A 49 -2.89 -7.37 -16.50
N GLU A 50 -2.74 -6.46 -17.47
CA GLU A 50 -1.77 -6.57 -18.56
C GLU A 50 -0.34 -6.66 -18.05
N TYR A 51 -0.01 -5.94 -16.98
CA TYR A 51 1.34 -5.87 -16.43
C TYR A 51 1.72 -7.10 -15.60
N SER A 52 0.76 -7.97 -15.27
CA SER A 52 1.01 -9.24 -14.59
C SER A 52 1.32 -10.39 -15.55
N ARG A 53 1.27 -10.15 -16.86
CA ARG A 53 1.55 -11.17 -17.88
C ARG A 53 3.02 -11.57 -17.89
N CYS A 54 3.28 -12.84 -18.21
CA CYS A 54 4.63 -13.35 -18.49
C CYS A 54 4.60 -14.36 -19.64
N GLU A 55 5.77 -14.64 -20.20
CA GLU A 55 6.00 -15.78 -21.11
C GLU A 55 6.00 -17.09 -20.30
N CYS A 56 4.82 -17.44 -19.78
CA CYS A 56 4.59 -18.52 -18.83
C CYS A 56 3.28 -19.24 -19.19
N ASN A 57 3.04 -20.39 -18.55
CA ASN A 57 1.78 -21.12 -18.65
C ASN A 57 1.28 -21.47 -17.24
N PRO A 58 0.17 -20.88 -16.74
CA PRO A 58 -0.69 -19.87 -17.38
C PRO A 58 0.04 -18.55 -17.75
N PRO A 59 -0.48 -17.70 -18.66
CA PRO A 59 0.22 -16.53 -19.23
C PRO A 59 0.28 -15.30 -18.30
N TYR A 60 0.25 -15.53 -17.00
CA TYR A 60 0.30 -14.53 -15.95
C TYR A 60 0.98 -15.09 -14.71
N THR A 61 1.48 -14.20 -13.86
CA THR A 61 1.98 -14.56 -12.54
C THR A 61 1.42 -13.61 -11.49
N ALA A 62 0.97 -14.19 -10.38
CA ALA A 62 0.55 -13.46 -9.19
C ALA A 62 1.72 -12.76 -8.47
N GLU A 63 2.96 -12.95 -8.92
CA GLU A 63 4.15 -12.25 -8.44
C GLU A 63 4.25 -10.83 -9.00
N ASN A 64 3.83 -10.60 -10.25
CA ASN A 64 3.96 -9.30 -10.93
C ASN A 64 2.81 -8.36 -10.58
N THR A 65 2.70 -8.01 -9.30
CA THR A 65 1.72 -7.06 -8.76
C THR A 65 2.34 -6.26 -7.61
N ILE A 66 1.65 -5.21 -7.13
CA ILE A 66 2.13 -4.45 -5.96
C ILE A 66 2.15 -5.33 -4.71
N SER A 67 1.16 -6.20 -4.57
CA SER A 67 1.00 -7.09 -3.41
C SER A 67 0.95 -8.55 -3.85
N SER A 68 2.13 -9.13 -4.08
CA SER A 68 2.24 -10.46 -4.69
C SER A 68 1.54 -11.57 -3.92
N ARG A 69 1.06 -12.57 -4.66
CA ARG A 69 0.35 -13.77 -4.16
C ARG A 69 0.86 -15.03 -4.86
N SER A 70 2.16 -15.32 -4.72
CA SER A 70 2.76 -16.51 -5.36
C SER A 70 2.07 -17.82 -4.98
N ASP A 71 1.32 -17.86 -3.87
CA ASP A 71 0.50 -19.01 -3.46
C ASP A 71 -0.68 -19.30 -4.40
N LEU A 72 -1.08 -18.33 -5.25
CA LEU A 72 -2.14 -18.48 -6.24
C LEU A 72 -1.63 -18.92 -7.62
N ASN A 73 -0.32 -18.99 -7.82
CA ASN A 73 0.25 -19.52 -9.05
C ASN A 73 0.04 -21.04 -9.13
N ALA A 74 -0.18 -21.59 -10.32
CA ALA A 74 -0.30 -23.03 -10.51
C ALA A 74 1.02 -23.74 -10.13
N PRO A 75 1.03 -24.72 -9.21
CA PRO A 75 2.23 -25.49 -8.84
C PRO A 75 2.90 -26.19 -10.02
N GLU A 76 2.09 -26.70 -10.94
CA GLU A 76 2.47 -27.36 -12.19
C GLU A 76 2.67 -26.40 -13.38
N GLY A 77 2.56 -25.09 -13.13
CA GLY A 77 2.76 -24.07 -14.16
C GLY A 77 4.21 -24.01 -14.65
N THR A 78 4.40 -23.52 -15.88
CA THR A 78 5.71 -23.27 -16.47
C THR A 78 6.03 -21.78 -16.37
N TYR A 79 7.13 -21.43 -15.72
CA TYR A 79 7.52 -20.05 -15.48
C TYR A 79 8.96 -19.80 -15.94
N PRO A 80 9.26 -18.62 -16.50
CA PRO A 80 10.59 -18.33 -17.06
C PRO A 80 11.67 -18.22 -15.98
N ILE A 81 11.29 -17.85 -14.76
CA ILE A 81 12.15 -17.81 -13.58
C ILE A 81 11.42 -18.40 -12.37
N SER A 82 12.17 -18.98 -11.44
CA SER A 82 11.60 -19.62 -10.23
C SER A 82 10.78 -18.67 -9.36
N ALA A 83 11.10 -17.36 -9.38
CA ALA A 83 10.36 -16.36 -8.64
C ALA A 83 8.90 -16.20 -9.11
N PHE A 84 8.59 -16.52 -10.37
CA PHE A 84 7.23 -16.36 -10.89
C PHE A 84 6.32 -17.55 -10.60
N GLY A 85 6.87 -18.67 -10.09
CA GLY A 85 6.11 -19.88 -9.84
C GLY A 85 5.39 -19.91 -8.51
N TYR A 86 4.76 -21.06 -8.21
CA TYR A 86 4.12 -21.31 -6.93
C TYR A 86 5.12 -21.27 -5.79
N ARG A 87 4.87 -20.40 -4.81
CA ARG A 87 5.67 -20.27 -3.59
C ARG A 87 4.76 -19.83 -2.45
N ILE A 88 5.05 -20.26 -1.24
CA ILE A 88 4.45 -19.69 -0.03
C ILE A 88 5.14 -18.35 0.27
N HIS A 89 4.92 -17.37 -0.61
CA HIS A 89 5.59 -16.08 -0.63
C HIS A 89 4.64 -15.03 -1.21
N GLY A 90 4.76 -13.78 -0.74
CA GLY A 90 3.92 -12.70 -1.21
C GLY A 90 4.02 -11.44 -0.35
N GLY A 91 3.21 -10.44 -0.66
CA GLY A 91 3.02 -9.27 0.18
C GLY A 91 2.22 -9.60 1.44
N THR A 92 2.85 -9.56 2.60
CA THR A 92 2.28 -10.02 3.89
C THR A 92 1.75 -8.91 4.78
N ASP A 93 1.94 -7.65 4.44
CA ASP A 93 1.42 -6.52 5.20
C ASP A 93 1.34 -5.24 4.34
N VAL A 94 0.70 -4.20 4.90
CA VAL A 94 0.79 -2.82 4.45
C VAL A 94 0.88 -1.92 5.67
N LYS A 95 1.78 -0.92 5.65
CA LYS A 95 1.93 0.09 6.69
C LYS A 95 1.95 1.47 6.03
N ILE A 96 1.02 2.33 6.40
CA ILE A 96 0.85 3.66 5.82
C ILE A 96 0.92 4.68 6.93
N VAL A 97 1.70 5.72 6.67
CA VAL A 97 1.84 6.88 7.53
C VAL A 97 1.63 8.15 6.72
N ASP A 98 1.09 9.16 7.37
CA ASP A 98 1.17 10.54 6.91
C ASP A 98 1.98 11.35 7.94
N PHE A 99 2.13 12.64 7.67
CA PHE A 99 2.88 13.53 8.56
C PHE A 99 2.30 13.57 9.98
N THR A 100 0.98 13.52 10.14
CA THR A 100 0.31 13.51 11.44
C THR A 100 0.58 12.22 12.19
N LEU A 101 0.46 11.07 11.52
CA LEU A 101 0.70 9.75 12.08
C LEU A 101 2.17 9.57 12.50
N ILE A 102 3.13 10.07 11.72
CA ILE A 102 4.55 10.07 12.09
C ILE A 102 4.77 10.81 13.41
N HIS A 103 4.16 11.99 13.59
CA HIS A 103 4.29 12.76 14.83
C HIS A 103 3.63 12.09 16.04
N GLN A 104 2.62 11.26 15.80
CA GLN A 104 1.93 10.50 16.83
C GLN A 104 2.54 9.11 17.04
N MET A 105 3.63 8.78 16.33
CA MET A 105 4.22 7.44 16.32
C MET A 105 3.21 6.33 15.98
N ASN A 106 2.22 6.65 15.13
CA ASN A 106 1.16 5.76 14.72
C ASN A 106 1.26 5.44 13.22
N MET A 107 0.53 4.42 12.79
CA MET A 107 0.37 4.03 11.39
C MET A 107 -0.98 3.38 11.15
N VAL A 108 -1.45 3.39 9.92
CA VAL A 108 -2.47 2.44 9.47
C VAL A 108 -1.74 1.16 9.07
N ALA A 109 -2.05 0.05 9.73
CA ALA A 109 -1.42 -1.24 9.49
C ALA A 109 -2.47 -2.28 9.08
N THR A 110 -2.16 -3.04 8.05
CA THR A 110 -2.94 -4.19 7.59
C THR A 110 -2.02 -5.40 7.57
N SER A 111 -2.41 -6.48 8.22
CA SER A 111 -1.63 -7.71 8.29
C SER A 111 -2.24 -8.81 7.42
N GLY A 112 -1.38 -9.60 6.77
CA GLY A 112 -1.75 -10.75 5.94
C GLY A 112 -1.59 -10.51 4.44
N PRO A 113 -1.73 -11.57 3.62
CA PRO A 113 -1.84 -11.44 2.17
C PRO A 113 -3.07 -10.65 1.72
N THR A 114 -3.04 -10.13 0.48
CA THR A 114 -4.14 -9.30 -0.04
C THR A 114 -5.33 -10.19 -0.33
N TYR A 115 -6.52 -9.64 -0.13
CA TYR A 115 -7.78 -10.31 -0.44
C TYR A 115 -8.80 -9.36 -1.10
N ASP A 116 -8.33 -8.23 -1.63
CA ASP A 116 -9.20 -7.21 -2.22
C ASP A 116 -9.75 -7.69 -3.58
N ASP A 117 -8.85 -8.13 -4.47
CA ASP A 117 -9.17 -8.61 -5.83
C ASP A 117 -9.09 -10.14 -5.97
N VAL A 118 -8.53 -10.82 -4.97
CA VAL A 118 -8.19 -12.25 -4.95
C VAL A 118 -8.72 -12.92 -3.68
N PRO A 119 -8.90 -14.25 -3.65
CA PRO A 119 -9.43 -14.91 -2.46
C PRO A 119 -8.48 -14.76 -1.25
N PRO A 120 -9.01 -14.64 -0.02
CA PRO A 120 -8.20 -14.65 1.19
C PRO A 120 -7.31 -15.88 1.29
N PHE A 121 -6.09 -15.67 1.77
CA PHE A 121 -5.16 -16.76 2.02
C PHE A 121 -5.63 -17.63 3.20
N GLU A 122 -5.57 -18.95 3.04
CA GLU A 122 -6.00 -19.92 4.05
C GLU A 122 -5.05 -21.12 4.05
N TRP A 123 -4.34 -21.36 5.16
CA TRP A 123 -3.31 -22.40 5.27
C TRP A 123 -3.87 -23.79 4.95
N SER A 124 -5.06 -24.11 5.46
CA SER A 124 -5.73 -25.40 5.26
C SER A 124 -6.17 -25.67 3.82
N LYS A 125 -6.17 -24.67 2.93
CA LYS A 125 -6.62 -24.77 1.53
C LYS A 125 -5.51 -24.68 0.50
N LEU A 126 -4.25 -24.72 0.93
CA LEU A 126 -3.12 -24.70 0.01
C LEU A 126 -3.12 -25.97 -0.88
N PRO A 127 -2.82 -25.84 -2.19
CA PRO A 127 -2.76 -26.99 -3.10
C PRO A 127 -1.58 -27.92 -2.76
N VAL A 128 -0.52 -27.37 -2.17
CA VAL A 128 0.61 -28.11 -1.63
C VAL A 128 0.54 -28.07 -0.11
N SER A 129 0.48 -29.24 0.52
CA SER A 129 0.42 -29.35 1.98
C SER A 129 1.71 -28.79 2.61
N VAL A 130 1.56 -27.69 3.36
CA VAL A 130 2.64 -27.05 4.12
C VAL A 130 2.20 -26.93 5.58
N PRO A 131 3.06 -27.29 6.56
CA PRO A 131 2.72 -27.11 7.96
C PRO A 131 2.44 -25.63 8.27
N ARG A 132 1.25 -25.36 8.81
CA ARG A 132 0.90 -24.02 9.30
C ARG A 132 1.86 -23.62 10.44
N PRO A 133 2.51 -22.44 10.36
CA PRO A 133 3.35 -21.96 11.44
C PRO A 133 2.56 -21.81 12.75
N PHE A 134 3.24 -22.03 13.88
CA PHE A 134 2.61 -21.95 15.19
C PHE A 134 1.99 -20.56 15.43
N MET A 135 0.79 -20.53 16.02
CA MET A 135 -0.02 -19.32 16.27
C MET A 135 -0.52 -18.55 15.04
N HIS A 136 -0.18 -18.96 13.81
CA HIS A 136 -0.79 -18.32 12.65
C HIS A 136 -2.29 -18.63 12.60
N PRO A 137 -3.16 -17.63 12.35
CA PRO A 137 -4.56 -17.89 12.01
C PRO A 137 -4.61 -18.75 10.74
N ASP A 138 -5.61 -19.62 10.64
CA ASP A 138 -5.77 -20.45 9.44
C ASP A 138 -6.10 -19.58 8.23
N LYS A 139 -7.13 -18.72 8.36
CA LYS A 139 -7.56 -17.76 7.34
C LYS A 139 -7.05 -16.34 7.65
N TRP A 140 -6.45 -15.69 6.66
CA TRP A 140 -5.94 -14.32 6.74
C TRP A 140 -6.89 -13.36 6.04
N MET A 141 -7.72 -12.67 6.84
CA MET A 141 -8.71 -11.71 6.34
C MET A 141 -8.87 -10.55 7.35
N PHE A 142 -7.76 -9.91 7.68
CA PHE A 142 -7.72 -8.82 8.66
C PHE A 142 -7.98 -7.48 7.99
N LYS A 143 -8.81 -6.65 8.63
CA LYS A 143 -9.05 -5.28 8.18
C LYS A 143 -7.89 -4.36 8.61
N PRO A 144 -7.65 -3.26 7.90
CA PRO A 144 -6.72 -2.23 8.34
C PRO A 144 -7.10 -1.72 9.74
N ILE A 145 -6.10 -1.50 10.58
CA ILE A 145 -6.26 -0.86 11.88
C ILE A 145 -5.36 0.38 11.94
N MET A 146 -5.81 1.42 12.64
CA MET A 146 -4.90 2.47 13.08
C MET A 146 -4.25 2.01 14.38
N THR A 147 -2.94 1.96 14.42
CA THR A 147 -2.22 1.62 15.64
C THR A 147 -2.41 2.74 16.66
N ASN A 148 -2.50 2.35 17.92
CA ASN A 148 -2.35 3.25 19.04
C ASN A 148 -1.24 2.64 19.90
N PHE A 149 0.01 2.94 19.55
CA PHE A 149 1.13 2.51 20.37
C PHE A 149 1.14 3.44 21.59
N PRO A 150 0.71 3.00 22.79
CA PRO A 150 0.83 3.83 23.96
C PRO A 150 2.29 4.25 24.08
N ASP A 151 2.45 5.56 24.21
CA ASP A 151 3.69 6.29 24.33
C ASP A 151 4.75 5.50 25.13
N TYR A 152 5.86 5.14 24.48
CA TYR A 152 7.10 4.80 25.19
C TYR A 152 7.68 6.04 25.94
N THR A 153 6.96 7.19 25.92
CA THR A 153 7.30 8.43 26.63
C THR A 153 7.06 8.37 28.15
N VAL A 154 6.72 7.21 28.72
CA VAL A 154 6.91 6.98 30.16
C VAL A 154 8.41 6.87 30.53
N THR A 155 9.32 6.97 29.55
CA THR A 155 10.72 7.30 29.80
C THR A 155 10.89 8.83 29.73
N PRO A 156 11.47 9.50 30.76
CA PRO A 156 11.60 10.95 30.79
C PRO A 156 12.19 11.47 29.49
N GLN A 157 11.58 12.51 28.93
CA GLN A 157 12.10 13.26 27.79
C GLN A 157 13.53 13.71 28.08
N THR A 158 14.52 12.91 27.71
CA THR A 158 15.89 13.40 27.54
C THR A 158 15.78 14.39 26.40
N LYS A 159 15.83 15.68 26.75
CA LYS A 159 15.70 16.84 25.87
C LYS A 159 16.15 16.50 24.44
N LEU A 160 15.21 16.57 23.50
CA LEU A 160 15.49 16.52 22.08
C LEU A 160 16.67 17.49 21.79
N PRO A 161 17.77 17.03 21.15
CA PRO A 161 18.90 17.89 20.88
C PRO A 161 18.42 19.14 20.13
N THR A 162 18.91 20.30 20.55
CA THR A 162 18.57 21.66 20.07
C THR A 162 18.73 21.85 18.55
N LEU A 163 19.18 20.85 17.80
CA LEU A 163 19.47 20.90 16.37
C LEU A 163 18.24 21.20 15.48
N LEU A 164 17.02 20.88 15.92
CA LEU A 164 15.80 21.15 15.14
C LEU A 164 15.27 22.59 15.25
N LYS A 165 15.93 23.47 16.03
CA LYS A 165 15.59 24.92 16.08
C LYS A 165 16.23 25.75 14.96
N VAL A 166 16.99 25.13 14.05
CA VAL A 166 17.74 25.83 12.98
C VAL A 166 17.07 25.62 11.62
N LEU A 167 15.74 25.74 11.55
CA LEU A 167 15.09 26.02 10.27
C LEU A 167 14.91 27.54 10.17
N PRO A 168 15.52 28.23 9.19
CA PRO A 168 15.32 29.65 9.02
C PRO A 168 13.84 29.91 8.73
N LYS A 169 13.26 30.87 9.46
CA LYS A 169 11.95 31.42 9.09
C LYS A 169 12.09 31.97 7.67
N SER A 170 11.21 31.55 6.77
CA SER A 170 11.10 32.13 5.44
C SER A 170 10.95 33.65 5.57
N ALA A 171 11.80 34.38 4.85
CA ALA A 171 11.70 35.83 4.68
C ALA A 171 10.43 36.21 3.90
#